data_AF-A0A917R012-F1
#
_entry.id   AF-A0A917R012-F1
#
_cell.length_a   1.000
_cell.length_b   1.000
_cell.length_c   1.000
_cell.angle_alpha   90.00
_cell.angle_beta   90.00
_cell.angle_gamma   90.00
#
_symmetry.space_group_name_H-M   'P 1'
#
loop_
_entity.id
_entity.type
_entity.pdbx_description
1 polymer ?
#
loop_
_entity_poly.entity_id
_entity_poly.type
_entity_poly.pdbx_seq_one_letter_code
_entity_poly.pdbx_strand_id
1 'polypeptide(L)'
;MSGDFGATLAAGVALLRSLPRRRDQVEWARKEAAEWGAEHPAVAAQLVVDERPGTPVVDYDLLLTHPDGGTVALTAPADEGVPWLIEHSTHWAAGQLVSVDEVHLSVAQALTMLRSLSNRDSTPHDEIVDQCVILNEVLSDDEPLTTEDLQAAADEFRRGRGLYDRAATLAWMERVGMSPARFEEYIGGVARRRRFRRRKEAELASGYLAAHRSRFDRVRAVWWAGPERRMAASPAELLAVPSEVTGEIQVTIGERWAGDLPEPLRDAAPGTVVGPVEREGRFLTGAVLDRRPAKDDAETLAAAGRAAFADWLTERRRRASVEWHWL
;
A
#
# COMPACT_ATOMS: atom_id res chain seq x y z
N MET A 1 -18.49 -15.32 25.86
CA MET A 1 -19.49 -14.57 25.06
C MET A 1 -19.47 -14.93 23.56
N SER A 2 -18.68 -15.92 23.09
CA SER A 2 -18.63 -16.31 21.67
C SER A 2 -19.82 -17.15 21.18
N GLY A 3 -20.55 -17.84 22.07
CA GLY A 3 -21.66 -18.72 21.69
C GLY A 3 -22.90 -18.02 21.12
N ASP A 4 -23.08 -16.72 21.41
CA ASP A 4 -24.28 -15.96 21.04
C ASP A 4 -24.20 -15.38 19.61
N PHE A 5 -22.99 -14.99 19.20
CA PHE A 5 -22.77 -14.46 17.85
C PHE A 5 -22.98 -15.53 16.77
N GLY A 6 -22.58 -16.77 17.02
CA GLY A 6 -22.83 -17.88 16.09
C GLY A 6 -24.33 -18.12 15.82
N ALA A 7 -25.17 -17.99 16.84
CA ALA A 7 -26.63 -18.07 16.69
C ALA A 7 -27.17 -16.88 15.89
N THR A 8 -26.65 -15.68 16.15
CA THR A 8 -26.98 -14.46 15.40
C THR A 8 -26.62 -14.60 13.91
N LEU A 9 -25.46 -15.18 13.58
CA LEU A 9 -25.08 -15.45 12.18
C LEU A 9 -26.07 -16.41 11.50
N ALA A 10 -26.45 -17.49 12.17
CA ALA A 10 -27.42 -18.45 11.64
C ALA A 10 -28.80 -17.80 11.40
N ALA A 11 -29.25 -16.95 12.33
CA ALA A 11 -30.48 -16.17 12.17
C ALA A 11 -30.38 -15.17 11.02
N GLY A 12 -29.23 -14.49 10.85
CA GLY A 12 -28.99 -13.59 9.73
C GLY A 12 -29.01 -14.28 8.37
N VAL A 13 -28.48 -15.50 8.26
CA VAL A 13 -28.59 -16.32 7.04
C VAL A 13 -30.05 -16.72 6.78
N ALA A 14 -30.81 -17.07 7.81
CA ALA A 14 -32.23 -17.39 7.67
C ALA A 14 -33.04 -16.17 7.18
N LEU A 15 -32.76 -14.98 7.72
CA LEU A 15 -33.33 -13.72 7.24
C LEU A 15 -33.03 -13.56 5.74
N LEU A 16 -31.76 -13.56 5.32
CA LEU A 16 -31.36 -13.36 3.92
C LEU A 16 -32.03 -14.34 2.95
N ARG A 17 -32.24 -15.59 3.37
CA ARG A 17 -32.93 -16.61 2.57
C ARG A 17 -34.44 -16.38 2.45
N SER A 18 -35.03 -15.65 3.39
CA SER A 18 -36.46 -15.32 3.39
C SER A 18 -36.80 -14.06 2.58
N LEU A 19 -35.81 -13.20 2.32
CA LEU A 19 -36.04 -11.93 1.64
C LEU A 19 -36.42 -12.14 0.15
N PRO A 20 -37.42 -11.42 -0.36
CA PRO A 20 -37.80 -11.46 -1.75
C PRO A 20 -36.74 -10.78 -2.62
N ARG A 21 -36.33 -11.45 -3.69
CA ARG A 21 -35.29 -10.97 -4.61
C ARG A 21 -35.84 -10.16 -5.77
N ARG A 22 -36.94 -9.43 -5.59
CA ARG A 22 -37.49 -8.56 -6.64
C ARG A 22 -37.26 -7.10 -6.30
N ARG A 23 -36.87 -6.31 -7.31
CA ARG A 23 -36.54 -4.90 -7.17
C ARG A 23 -37.68 -4.05 -6.59
N ASP A 24 -38.93 -4.39 -6.92
CA ASP A 24 -40.13 -3.75 -6.39
C ASP A 24 -40.41 -4.10 -4.90
N GLN A 25 -39.64 -5.02 -4.32
CA GLN A 25 -39.78 -5.47 -2.93
C GLN A 25 -38.59 -5.09 -2.03
N VAL A 26 -37.64 -4.29 -2.53
CA VAL A 26 -36.45 -3.86 -1.77
C VAL A 26 -36.82 -3.10 -0.50
N GLU A 27 -37.81 -2.20 -0.54
CA GLU A 27 -38.26 -1.45 0.63
C GLU A 27 -38.84 -2.37 1.72
N TRP A 28 -39.54 -3.43 1.31
CA TRP A 28 -40.00 -4.45 2.24
C TRP A 28 -38.82 -5.20 2.87
N ALA A 29 -37.84 -5.61 2.07
CA ALA A 29 -36.66 -6.31 2.57
C ALA A 29 -35.82 -5.46 3.54
N ARG A 30 -35.68 -4.16 3.27
CA ARG A 30 -35.05 -3.19 4.18
C ARG A 30 -35.80 -3.12 5.52
N LYS A 31 -37.13 -3.11 5.48
CA LYS A 31 -37.96 -3.08 6.69
C LYS A 31 -37.75 -4.35 7.54
N GLU A 32 -37.82 -5.52 6.94
CA GLU A 32 -37.60 -6.80 7.65
C GLU A 32 -36.19 -6.88 8.26
N ALA A 33 -35.16 -6.45 7.51
CA ALA A 33 -33.80 -6.43 8.03
C ALA A 33 -33.62 -5.42 9.17
N ALA A 34 -34.32 -4.28 9.13
CA ALA A 34 -34.32 -3.31 10.22
C ALA A 34 -35.04 -3.84 11.47
N GLU A 35 -36.17 -4.53 11.31
CA GLU A 35 -36.88 -5.20 12.41
C GLU A 35 -36.01 -6.30 13.04
N TRP A 36 -35.38 -7.13 12.21
CA TRP A 36 -34.41 -8.13 12.67
C TRP A 36 -33.21 -7.49 13.38
N GLY A 37 -32.69 -6.38 12.87
CA GLY A 37 -31.59 -5.64 13.49
C GLY A 37 -31.98 -5.03 14.84
N ALA A 38 -33.23 -4.62 15.02
CA ALA A 38 -33.75 -4.13 16.30
C ALA A 38 -33.85 -5.24 17.36
N GLU A 39 -34.08 -6.49 16.94
CA GLU A 39 -34.02 -7.67 17.81
C GLU A 39 -32.57 -8.07 18.17
N HIS A 40 -31.59 -7.65 17.37
CA HIS A 40 -30.16 -7.96 17.53
C HIS A 40 -29.29 -6.69 17.63
N PRO A 41 -29.50 -5.82 18.63
CA PRO A 41 -28.83 -4.52 18.70
C PRO A 41 -27.30 -4.64 18.88
N ALA A 42 -26.81 -5.78 19.37
CA ALA A 42 -25.38 -6.00 19.62
C ALA A 42 -24.53 -6.08 18.34
N VAL A 43 -25.13 -6.31 17.17
CA VAL A 43 -24.38 -6.52 15.91
C VAL A 43 -24.59 -5.41 14.89
N ALA A 44 -25.33 -4.34 15.21
CA ALA A 44 -25.54 -3.18 14.34
C ALA A 44 -25.74 -3.55 12.85
N ALA A 45 -26.79 -4.32 12.58
CA ALA A 45 -27.01 -4.94 11.28
C ALA A 45 -27.34 -3.91 10.18
N GLN A 46 -26.73 -4.08 9.00
CA GLN A 46 -27.01 -3.28 7.82
C GLN A 46 -27.26 -4.16 6.61
N LEU A 47 -28.41 -3.99 5.96
CA LEU A 47 -28.73 -4.64 4.69
C LEU A 47 -28.12 -3.83 3.53
N VAL A 48 -27.29 -4.49 2.73
CA VAL A 48 -26.79 -3.99 1.45
C VAL A 48 -27.60 -4.64 0.34
N VAL A 49 -28.04 -3.85 -0.62
CA VAL A 49 -28.85 -4.29 -1.76
C VAL A 49 -27.98 -4.21 -3.00
N ASP A 50 -27.80 -5.34 -3.66
CA ASP A 50 -27.12 -5.42 -4.94
C ASP A 50 -28.18 -5.41 -6.06
N GLU A 51 -28.38 -4.23 -6.64
CA GLU A 51 -29.29 -4.03 -7.77
C GLU A 51 -28.59 -4.32 -9.09
N ARG A 52 -28.80 -5.54 -9.58
CA ARG A 52 -28.31 -6.00 -10.89
C ARG A 52 -28.92 -5.15 -12.03
N PRO A 53 -28.11 -4.46 -12.87
CA PRO A 53 -28.64 -3.66 -13.99
C PRO A 53 -29.44 -4.50 -14.99
N GLY A 54 -30.59 -3.99 -15.43
CA GLY A 54 -31.38 -4.60 -16.50
C GLY A 54 -32.14 -5.88 -16.11
N THR A 55 -32.12 -6.28 -14.85
CA THR A 55 -32.93 -7.40 -14.34
C THR A 55 -33.87 -6.92 -13.21
N PRO A 56 -35.05 -7.53 -13.05
CA PRO A 56 -35.91 -7.28 -11.90
C PRO A 56 -35.39 -7.95 -10.62
N VAL A 57 -34.31 -8.73 -10.68
CA VAL A 57 -33.76 -9.50 -9.56
C VAL A 57 -32.72 -8.69 -8.80
N VAL A 58 -32.77 -8.75 -7.46
CA VAL A 58 -31.79 -8.13 -6.56
C VAL A 58 -31.18 -9.18 -5.63
N ASP A 59 -29.94 -8.98 -5.21
CA ASP A 59 -29.31 -9.75 -4.14
C ASP A 59 -29.15 -8.91 -2.87
N TYR A 60 -28.90 -9.60 -1.76
CA TYR A 60 -28.74 -8.97 -0.47
C TYR A 60 -27.52 -9.52 0.25
N ASP A 61 -26.76 -8.61 0.85
CA ASP A 61 -25.76 -8.92 1.85
C ASP A 61 -26.17 -8.31 3.19
N LEU A 62 -25.88 -9.01 4.28
CA LEU A 62 -26.08 -8.50 5.63
C LEU A 62 -24.71 -8.24 6.27
N LEU A 63 -24.42 -6.99 6.56
CA LEU A 63 -23.22 -6.57 7.27
C LEU A 63 -23.50 -6.52 8.77
N LEU A 64 -22.67 -7.20 9.55
CA LEU A 64 -22.77 -7.31 10.99
C LEU A 64 -21.48 -6.87 11.66
N THR A 65 -21.56 -6.04 12.69
CA THR A 65 -20.43 -5.71 13.55
C THR A 65 -20.12 -6.90 14.45
N HIS A 66 -18.87 -7.37 14.42
CA HIS A 66 -18.43 -8.46 15.29
C HIS A 66 -18.15 -7.94 16.72
N PRO A 67 -18.55 -8.66 17.78
CA PRO A 67 -18.33 -8.23 19.17
C PRO A 67 -16.87 -7.97 19.54
N ASP A 68 -15.94 -8.75 18.96
CA ASP A 68 -14.49 -8.60 19.16
C ASP A 68 -13.85 -7.58 18.19
N GLY A 69 -14.66 -6.86 17.41
CA GLY A 69 -14.23 -5.89 16.40
C GLY A 69 -14.21 -6.44 14.97
N GLY A 70 -14.41 -5.54 14.01
CA GLY A 70 -14.51 -5.85 12.58
C GLY A 70 -15.94 -6.06 12.08
N THR A 71 -16.07 -6.32 10.78
CA THR A 71 -17.35 -6.52 10.09
C THR A 71 -17.41 -7.91 9.47
N VAL A 72 -18.50 -8.63 9.71
CA VAL A 72 -18.83 -9.90 9.04
C VAL A 72 -19.88 -9.62 7.97
N ALA A 73 -19.58 -9.99 6.74
CA ALA A 73 -20.55 -9.97 5.65
C ALA A 73 -21.16 -11.37 5.49
N LEU A 74 -22.49 -11.45 5.50
CA LEU A 74 -23.25 -12.66 5.20
C LEU A 74 -23.90 -12.52 3.84
N THR A 75 -23.68 -13.52 2.99
CA THR A 75 -24.33 -13.66 1.68
C THR A 75 -25.00 -15.01 1.63
N ALA A 76 -26.26 -15.04 1.20
CA ALA A 76 -26.98 -16.29 0.97
C ALA A 76 -27.61 -16.22 -0.42
N PRO A 77 -26.95 -16.67 -1.49
CA PRO A 77 -27.52 -16.64 -2.84
C PRO A 77 -28.73 -17.58 -2.94
N ALA A 78 -29.63 -17.30 -3.89
CA ALA A 78 -30.69 -18.24 -4.23
C ALA A 78 -30.08 -19.56 -4.76
N ASP A 79 -30.71 -20.70 -4.44
CA ASP A 79 -30.28 -22.02 -4.90
C ASP A 79 -30.69 -22.22 -6.37
N GLU A 80 -30.11 -21.41 -7.26
CA GLU A 80 -30.32 -21.45 -8.71
C GLU A 80 -29.22 -22.25 -9.43
N GLY A 81 -28.49 -23.09 -8.69
CA GLY A 81 -27.48 -23.99 -9.24
C GLY A 81 -26.14 -23.35 -9.58
N VAL A 82 -25.97 -22.04 -9.33
CA VAL A 82 -24.68 -21.35 -9.49
C VAL A 82 -24.36 -20.59 -8.21
N PRO A 83 -23.46 -21.10 -7.35
CA PRO A 83 -23.23 -20.54 -6.01
C PRO A 83 -22.59 -19.15 -6.03
N TRP A 84 -22.01 -18.75 -7.16
CA TRP A 84 -21.48 -17.41 -7.43
C TRP A 84 -21.59 -17.18 -8.94
N LEU A 85 -22.65 -16.52 -9.38
CA LEU A 85 -22.67 -16.00 -10.73
C LEU A 85 -21.73 -14.79 -10.73
N ILE A 86 -20.57 -14.94 -11.37
CA ILE A 86 -19.81 -13.82 -11.91
C ILE A 86 -20.62 -13.28 -13.11
N GLU A 87 -21.87 -12.90 -12.89
CA GLU A 87 -22.74 -12.24 -13.84
C GLU A 87 -22.97 -10.88 -13.25
N HIS A 88 -22.18 -9.90 -13.71
CA HIS A 88 -22.45 -8.44 -13.85
C HIS A 88 -21.16 -7.65 -14.08
N SER A 89 -20.13 -8.31 -14.63
CA SER A 89 -18.97 -7.69 -15.25
C SER A 89 -19.33 -6.99 -16.58
N THR A 90 -20.35 -6.13 -16.64
CA THR A 90 -20.60 -5.29 -17.84
C THR A 90 -21.18 -3.90 -17.52
N HIS A 91 -20.88 -3.31 -16.37
CA HIS A 91 -20.65 -1.86 -16.38
C HIS A 91 -19.22 -1.65 -16.89
N TRP A 92 -18.94 -0.66 -17.73
CA TRP A 92 -17.58 -0.37 -18.20
C TRP A 92 -16.61 -0.10 -17.02
N ALA A 93 -17.17 0.33 -15.89
CA ALA A 93 -16.48 0.47 -14.60
C ALA A 93 -16.41 -0.82 -13.75
N ALA A 94 -17.20 -1.87 -14.03
CA ALA A 94 -17.21 -3.13 -13.26
C ALA A 94 -15.90 -3.93 -13.40
N GLY A 95 -15.07 -3.61 -14.41
CA GLY A 95 -13.71 -4.13 -14.53
C GLY A 95 -12.64 -3.18 -13.97
N GLN A 96 -12.99 -1.93 -13.66
CA GLN A 96 -12.10 -0.88 -13.21
C GLN A 96 -12.11 -0.81 -11.68
N LEU A 97 -10.94 -0.71 -11.08
CA LEU A 97 -10.78 -0.46 -9.65
C LEU A 97 -10.76 1.04 -9.38
N VAL A 98 -9.97 1.78 -10.15
CA VAL A 98 -9.71 3.21 -9.95
C VAL A 98 -9.42 3.88 -11.28
N SER A 99 -9.86 5.12 -11.43
CA SER A 99 -9.46 6.03 -12.49
C SER A 99 -8.68 7.19 -11.90
N VAL A 100 -7.53 7.52 -12.51
CA VAL A 100 -6.68 8.65 -12.13
C VAL A 100 -6.34 9.43 -13.38
N ASP A 101 -6.96 10.59 -13.53
CA ASP A 101 -6.97 11.38 -14.77
C ASP A 101 -7.39 10.51 -15.98
N GLU A 102 -6.50 10.26 -16.94
CA GLU A 102 -6.75 9.46 -18.16
C GLU A 102 -6.44 7.97 -18.00
N VAL A 103 -5.82 7.56 -16.88
CA VAL A 103 -5.49 6.16 -16.61
C VAL A 103 -6.64 5.49 -15.88
N HIS A 104 -7.18 4.45 -16.50
CA HIS A 104 -8.16 3.56 -15.91
C HIS A 104 -7.50 2.23 -15.55
N LEU A 105 -7.47 1.90 -14.26
CA LEU A 105 -6.80 0.69 -13.76
C LEU A 105 -7.83 -0.38 -13.42
N SER A 106 -7.68 -1.58 -13.97
CA SER A 106 -8.51 -2.74 -13.63
C SER A 106 -8.11 -3.40 -12.31
N VAL A 107 -9.04 -4.15 -11.69
CA VAL A 107 -8.76 -4.95 -10.49
C VAL A 107 -7.60 -5.93 -10.73
N ALA A 108 -7.57 -6.60 -11.88
CA ALA A 108 -6.50 -7.53 -12.22
C ALA A 108 -5.12 -6.85 -12.34
N GLN A 109 -5.06 -5.65 -12.92
CA GLN A 109 -3.83 -4.87 -13.00
C GLN A 109 -3.38 -4.39 -11.62
N ALA A 110 -4.29 -3.86 -10.80
CA ALA A 110 -4.00 -3.45 -9.42
C ALA A 110 -3.46 -4.61 -8.58
N LEU A 111 -4.09 -5.79 -8.62
CA LEU A 111 -3.59 -6.97 -7.90
C LEU A 111 -2.20 -7.42 -8.37
N THR A 112 -1.91 -7.27 -9.68
CA THR A 112 -0.59 -7.57 -10.23
C THR A 112 0.47 -6.59 -9.72
N MET A 113 0.09 -5.31 -9.59
CA MET A 113 0.94 -4.24 -9.08
C MET A 113 1.19 -4.38 -7.58
N LEU A 114 0.14 -4.57 -6.77
CA LEU A 114 0.24 -4.73 -5.32
C LEU A 114 1.14 -5.92 -4.93
N ARG A 115 1.11 -7.03 -5.67
CA ARG A 115 2.02 -8.17 -5.43
C ARG A 115 3.50 -7.86 -5.66
N SER A 116 3.81 -6.75 -6.34
CA SER A 116 5.18 -6.26 -6.54
C SER A 116 5.56 -5.12 -5.60
N LEU A 117 4.59 -4.60 -4.84
CA LEU A 117 4.77 -3.49 -3.92
C LEU A 117 4.89 -4.06 -2.50
N SER A 118 6.04 -3.80 -1.88
CA SER A 118 6.37 -4.25 -0.53
C SER A 118 6.81 -3.06 0.32
N ASN A 119 6.32 -1.85 0.04
CA ASN A 119 6.74 -0.69 0.79
C ASN A 119 5.88 -0.59 2.06
N ARG A 120 6.52 -0.71 3.22
CA ARG A 120 5.81 -0.75 4.51
C ARG A 120 5.24 0.61 4.93
N ASP A 121 5.70 1.67 4.29
CA ASP A 121 5.41 3.05 4.70
C ASP A 121 4.28 3.71 3.89
N SER A 122 3.67 3.00 2.93
CA SER A 122 2.57 3.49 2.09
C SER A 122 1.35 2.57 2.15
N THR A 123 0.16 3.16 2.09
CA THR A 123 -1.07 2.36 1.95
C THR A 123 -1.16 1.78 0.53
N PRO A 124 -1.76 0.59 0.34
CA PRO A 124 -2.02 0.05 -0.99
C PRO A 124 -2.75 1.03 -1.92
N HIS A 125 -3.63 1.88 -1.36
CA HIS A 125 -4.33 2.92 -2.11
C HIS A 125 -3.37 3.97 -2.67
N ASP A 126 -2.48 4.52 -1.83
CA ASP A 126 -1.49 5.50 -2.25
C ASP A 126 -0.55 4.94 -3.33
N GLU A 127 -0.11 3.70 -3.16
CA GLU A 127 0.77 3.06 -4.13
C GLU A 127 0.10 2.85 -5.49
N ILE A 128 -1.18 2.45 -5.50
CA ILE A 128 -1.95 2.31 -6.72
C ILE A 128 -2.05 3.68 -7.44
N VAL A 129 -2.42 4.73 -6.71
CA VAL A 129 -2.55 6.07 -7.29
C VAL A 129 -1.21 6.58 -7.83
N ASP A 130 -0.11 6.39 -7.09
CA ASP A 130 1.23 6.77 -7.56
C ASP A 130 1.61 6.07 -8.86
N GLN A 131 1.29 4.78 -8.98
CA GLN A 131 1.56 4.08 -10.22
C GLN A 131 0.70 4.61 -11.38
N CYS A 132 -0.57 4.98 -11.14
CA CYS A 132 -1.39 5.61 -12.17
C CYS A 132 -0.86 6.98 -12.59
N VAL A 133 -0.38 7.79 -11.65
CA VAL A 133 0.29 9.07 -11.94
C VAL A 133 1.52 8.84 -12.82
N ILE A 134 2.34 7.84 -12.52
CA ILE A 134 3.49 7.48 -13.36
C ILE A 134 3.04 6.99 -14.74
N LEU A 135 1.97 6.20 -14.81
CA LEU A 135 1.42 5.72 -16.08
C LEU A 135 0.97 6.88 -16.97
N ASN A 136 0.27 7.89 -16.41
CA ASN A 136 -0.14 9.09 -17.16
C ASN A 136 1.05 9.78 -17.83
N GLU A 137 2.17 9.93 -17.12
CA GLU A 137 3.38 10.56 -17.68
C GLU A 137 4.06 9.70 -18.76
N VAL A 138 3.93 8.37 -18.65
CA VAL A 138 4.53 7.42 -19.59
C VAL A 138 3.65 7.21 -20.82
N LEU A 139 2.34 7.48 -20.76
CA LEU A 139 1.43 7.31 -21.91
C LEU A 139 1.86 8.16 -23.12
N SER A 140 2.46 9.32 -22.87
CA SER A 140 2.99 10.21 -23.94
C SER A 140 4.46 9.91 -24.29
N ASP A 141 5.09 8.90 -23.67
CA ASP A 141 6.49 8.53 -23.92
C ASP A 141 6.60 7.51 -25.07
N ASP A 142 6.64 8.03 -26.30
CA ASP A 142 6.81 7.26 -27.53
C ASP A 142 8.25 6.80 -27.80
N GLU A 143 9.21 7.20 -26.96
CA GLU A 143 10.62 6.83 -27.19
C GLU A 143 10.78 5.29 -27.11
N PRO A 144 11.40 4.64 -28.11
CA PRO A 144 11.61 3.20 -28.11
C PRO A 144 12.43 2.74 -26.89
N LEU A 145 12.07 1.59 -26.33
CA LEU A 145 12.89 0.98 -25.29
C LEU A 145 14.12 0.32 -25.89
N THR A 146 15.25 0.43 -25.21
CA THR A 146 16.46 -0.31 -25.58
C THR A 146 16.34 -1.78 -25.12
N THR A 147 17.10 -2.67 -25.75
CA THR A 147 17.22 -4.07 -25.29
C THR A 147 17.75 -4.14 -23.85
N GLU A 148 18.63 -3.22 -23.46
CA GLU A 148 19.17 -3.13 -22.10
C GLU A 148 18.09 -2.79 -21.07
N ASP A 149 17.20 -1.85 -21.38
CA ASP A 149 16.08 -1.49 -20.50
C ASP A 149 15.13 -2.66 -20.26
N LEU A 150 14.80 -3.40 -21.33
CA LEU A 150 13.95 -4.58 -21.26
C LEU A 150 14.60 -5.70 -20.44
N GLN A 151 15.89 -5.95 -20.67
CA GLN A 151 16.63 -6.98 -19.96
C GLN A 151 16.75 -6.65 -18.47
N ALA A 152 17.11 -5.42 -18.12
CA ALA A 152 17.20 -4.97 -16.73
C ALA A 152 15.84 -5.06 -16.01
N ALA A 153 14.74 -4.72 -16.71
CA ALA A 153 13.39 -4.87 -16.20
C ALA A 153 13.01 -6.34 -15.94
N ALA A 154 13.30 -7.22 -16.90
CA ALA A 154 13.05 -8.65 -16.77
C ALA A 154 13.86 -9.29 -15.64
N ASP A 155 15.16 -8.95 -15.52
CA ASP A 155 16.05 -9.52 -14.50
C ASP A 155 15.60 -9.15 -13.08
N GLU A 156 15.22 -7.89 -12.84
CA GLU A 156 14.73 -7.49 -11.53
C GLU A 156 13.36 -8.08 -11.21
N PHE A 157 12.45 -8.12 -12.20
CA PHE A 157 11.16 -8.80 -12.05
C PHE A 157 11.36 -10.26 -11.61
N ARG A 158 12.31 -10.95 -12.27
CA ARG A 158 12.70 -12.32 -11.96
C ARG A 158 13.29 -12.44 -10.55
N ARG A 159 14.25 -11.59 -10.17
CA ARG A 159 14.85 -11.57 -8.82
C ARG A 159 13.83 -11.37 -7.72
N GLY A 160 12.90 -10.41 -7.89
CA GLY A 160 11.86 -10.13 -6.89
C GLY A 160 10.88 -11.29 -6.66
N ARG A 161 10.84 -12.27 -7.58
CA ARG A 161 9.97 -13.45 -7.51
C ARG A 161 10.74 -14.76 -7.35
N GLY A 162 12.06 -14.71 -7.17
CA GLY A 162 12.91 -15.90 -7.08
C GLY A 162 12.97 -16.73 -8.37
N LEU A 163 12.71 -16.11 -9.53
CA LEU A 163 12.69 -16.77 -10.84
C LEU A 163 14.08 -16.72 -11.50
N TYR A 164 15.05 -17.39 -10.91
CA TYR A 164 16.46 -17.25 -11.27
C TYR A 164 16.85 -17.94 -12.59
N ASP A 165 15.98 -18.78 -13.15
CA ASP A 165 16.23 -19.47 -14.40
C ASP A 165 15.02 -19.47 -15.35
N ARG A 166 15.26 -19.89 -16.59
CA ARG A 166 14.26 -19.93 -17.66
C ARG A 166 13.12 -20.92 -17.34
N ALA A 167 13.44 -22.06 -16.75
CA ALA A 167 12.44 -23.09 -16.44
C ALA A 167 11.47 -22.59 -15.36
N ALA A 168 11.98 -21.97 -14.30
CA ALA A 168 11.21 -21.33 -13.24
C ALA A 168 10.32 -20.20 -13.80
N THR A 169 10.84 -19.40 -14.73
CA THR A 169 10.08 -18.33 -15.38
C THR A 169 8.92 -18.90 -16.21
N LEU A 170 9.17 -19.91 -17.05
CA LEU A 170 8.13 -20.55 -17.86
C LEU A 170 7.07 -21.24 -17.01
N ALA A 171 7.47 -21.98 -15.98
CA ALA A 171 6.54 -22.62 -15.04
C ALA A 171 5.70 -21.60 -14.26
N TRP A 172 6.29 -20.44 -13.91
CA TRP A 172 5.54 -19.33 -13.33
C TRP A 172 4.52 -18.78 -14.33
N MET A 173 4.93 -18.52 -15.57
CA MET A 173 4.04 -18.01 -16.63
C MET A 173 2.86 -18.92 -16.90
N GLU A 174 3.10 -20.24 -16.99
CA GLU A 174 2.06 -21.25 -17.15
C GLU A 174 1.07 -21.22 -15.97
N ARG A 175 1.59 -21.23 -14.74
CA ARG A 175 0.78 -21.18 -13.51
C ARG A 175 -0.06 -19.91 -13.38
N VAL A 176 0.41 -18.76 -13.89
CA VAL A 176 -0.36 -17.51 -13.86
C VAL A 176 -1.15 -17.25 -15.15
N GLY A 177 -1.15 -18.19 -16.10
CA GLY A 177 -1.86 -18.05 -17.37
C GLY A 177 -1.34 -16.92 -18.26
N MET A 178 -0.04 -16.61 -18.21
CA MET A 178 0.60 -15.54 -18.96
C MET A 178 1.34 -16.10 -20.18
N SER A 179 0.99 -15.63 -21.38
CA SER A 179 1.70 -15.99 -22.61
C SER A 179 3.05 -15.26 -22.72
N PRO A 180 4.02 -15.76 -23.51
CA PRO A 180 5.27 -15.07 -23.83
C PRO A 180 5.08 -13.63 -24.30
N ALA A 181 4.19 -13.40 -25.27
CA ALA A 181 3.91 -12.06 -25.78
C ALA A 181 3.36 -11.11 -24.70
N ARG A 182 2.45 -11.61 -23.85
CA ARG A 182 1.88 -10.83 -22.74
C ARG A 182 2.92 -10.51 -21.67
N PHE A 183 3.86 -11.42 -21.43
CA PHE A 183 4.98 -11.18 -20.53
C PHE A 183 5.93 -10.11 -21.09
N GLU A 184 6.26 -10.16 -22.38
CA GLU A 184 7.09 -9.15 -23.04
C GLU A 184 6.44 -7.76 -22.98
N GLU A 185 5.14 -7.66 -23.27
CA GLU A 185 4.37 -6.42 -23.14
C GLU A 185 4.40 -5.90 -21.68
N TYR A 186 4.17 -6.78 -20.72
CA TYR A 186 4.21 -6.44 -19.30
C TYR A 186 5.59 -5.91 -18.87
N ILE A 187 6.67 -6.58 -19.28
CA ILE A 187 8.05 -6.15 -19.00
C ILE A 187 8.34 -4.82 -19.71
N GLY A 188 7.83 -4.60 -20.92
CA GLY A 188 7.90 -3.32 -21.62
C GLY A 188 7.29 -2.20 -20.78
N GLY A 189 6.09 -2.40 -20.22
CA GLY A 189 5.46 -1.44 -19.33
C GLY A 189 6.31 -1.15 -18.08
N VAL A 190 6.89 -2.19 -17.45
CA VAL A 190 7.79 -2.02 -16.28
C VAL A 190 9.03 -1.22 -16.66
N ALA A 191 9.65 -1.52 -17.80
CA ALA A 191 10.84 -0.84 -18.29
C ALA A 191 10.59 0.65 -18.55
N ARG A 192 9.47 1.01 -19.21
CA ARG A 192 9.10 2.41 -19.45
C ARG A 192 8.95 3.20 -18.15
N ARG A 193 8.19 2.68 -17.17
CA ARG A 193 8.00 3.34 -15.87
C ARG A 193 9.33 3.56 -15.14
N ARG A 194 10.25 2.61 -15.22
CA ARG A 194 11.58 2.74 -14.61
C ARG A 194 12.45 3.76 -15.33
N ARG A 195 12.47 3.75 -16.66
CA ARG A 195 13.19 4.74 -17.45
C ARG A 195 12.70 6.14 -17.12
N PHE A 196 11.38 6.33 -17.11
CA PHE A 196 10.75 7.59 -16.71
C PHE A 196 11.20 8.02 -15.31
N ARG A 197 11.07 7.13 -14.31
CA ARG A 197 11.47 7.42 -12.94
C ARG A 197 12.94 7.84 -12.84
N ARG A 198 13.87 7.07 -13.44
CA ARG A 198 15.31 7.40 -13.43
C ARG A 198 15.59 8.76 -14.08
N ARG A 199 14.96 9.02 -15.24
CA ARG A 199 15.09 10.31 -15.95
C ARG A 199 14.58 11.45 -15.07
N LYS A 200 13.42 11.28 -14.45
CA LYS A 200 12.80 12.31 -13.62
C LYS A 200 13.57 12.56 -12.32
N GLU A 201 14.05 11.51 -11.66
CA GLU A 201 14.95 11.62 -10.49
C GLU A 201 16.22 12.39 -10.85
N ALA A 202 16.86 12.08 -11.99
CA ALA A 202 18.05 12.78 -12.45
C ALA A 202 17.78 14.26 -12.79
N GLU A 203 16.65 14.55 -13.44
CA GLU A 203 16.21 15.92 -13.76
C GLU A 203 16.04 16.78 -12.49
N LEU A 204 15.43 16.21 -11.44
CA LEU A 204 15.10 16.94 -10.21
C LEU A 204 16.26 17.04 -9.21
N ALA A 205 17.25 16.14 -9.29
CA ALA A 205 18.27 15.93 -8.28
C ALA A 205 19.05 17.19 -7.89
N SER A 206 19.64 17.89 -8.87
CA SER A 206 20.55 19.02 -8.59
C SER A 206 19.81 20.20 -7.94
N GLY A 207 18.63 20.55 -8.45
CA GLY A 207 17.81 21.62 -7.89
C GLY A 207 17.36 21.30 -6.47
N TYR A 208 16.96 20.05 -6.23
CA TYR A 208 16.52 19.61 -4.90
C TYR A 208 17.67 19.57 -3.88
N LEU A 209 18.84 19.08 -4.28
CA LEU A 209 20.04 19.07 -3.43
C LEU A 209 20.45 20.49 -3.03
N ALA A 210 20.41 21.44 -3.97
CA ALA A 210 20.74 22.83 -3.68
C ALA A 210 19.79 23.46 -2.64
N ALA A 211 18.49 23.15 -2.73
CA ALA A 211 17.48 23.66 -1.80
C ALA A 211 17.48 22.97 -0.43
N HIS A 212 17.88 21.69 -0.37
CA HIS A 212 17.75 20.85 0.83
C HIS A 212 19.07 20.22 1.28
N ARG A 213 20.20 20.93 1.06
CA ARG A 213 21.55 20.36 1.20
C ARG A 213 21.80 19.68 2.55
N SER A 214 21.33 20.26 3.65
CA SER A 214 21.50 19.72 5.00
C SER A 214 20.81 18.37 5.22
N ARG A 215 19.76 18.02 4.46
CA ARG A 215 19.13 16.69 4.52
C ARG A 215 20.03 15.59 3.99
N PHE A 216 21.03 15.93 3.17
CA PHE A 216 21.91 14.96 2.52
C PHE A 216 23.30 14.90 3.15
N ASP A 217 23.49 15.50 4.33
CA ASP A 217 24.71 15.27 5.09
C ASP A 217 24.83 13.79 5.45
N ARG A 218 26.05 13.25 5.38
CA ARG A 218 26.36 11.91 5.89
C ARG A 218 26.50 11.99 7.39
N VAL A 219 25.61 11.32 8.11
CA VAL A 219 25.58 11.32 9.57
C VAL A 219 25.81 9.92 10.07
N ARG A 220 26.86 9.73 10.87
CA ARG A 220 27.07 8.52 11.65
C ARG A 220 26.42 8.73 13.01
N ALA A 221 25.47 7.89 13.38
CA ALA A 221 24.71 8.03 14.63
C ALA A 221 24.52 6.68 15.33
N VAL A 222 24.21 6.74 16.62
CA VAL A 222 23.71 5.63 17.43
C VAL A 222 22.41 6.05 18.09
N TRP A 223 21.39 5.22 18.03
CA TRP A 223 20.15 5.48 18.76
C TRP A 223 19.41 4.21 19.15
N TRP A 224 18.63 4.36 20.20
CA TRP A 224 17.81 3.35 20.83
C TRP A 224 16.35 3.75 20.62
N ALA A 225 15.52 2.79 20.27
CA ALA A 225 14.06 2.91 20.26
C ALA A 225 13.46 1.74 21.04
N GLY A 226 12.64 2.05 22.05
CA GLY A 226 12.04 1.02 22.92
C GLY A 226 10.96 1.59 23.83
N PRO A 227 10.27 0.75 24.61
CA PRO A 227 9.18 1.18 25.49
C PRO A 227 9.65 1.99 26.71
N GLU A 228 10.95 1.98 27.02
CA GLU A 228 11.49 2.56 28.25
C GLU A 228 12.27 3.85 28.02
N ARG A 229 12.12 4.81 28.96
CA ARG A 229 12.89 6.05 28.97
C ARG A 229 14.34 5.76 29.32
N ARG A 230 15.21 5.82 28.32
CA ARG A 230 16.66 5.74 28.54
C ARG A 230 17.28 7.13 28.62
N MET A 231 17.97 7.39 29.71
CA MET A 231 18.88 8.53 29.79
C MET A 231 20.28 8.11 29.35
N ALA A 232 20.98 9.01 28.67
CA ALA A 232 22.41 8.90 28.43
C ALA A 232 23.02 10.29 28.53
N ALA A 233 24.15 10.42 29.21
CA ALA A 233 24.91 11.67 29.31
C ALA A 233 25.95 11.80 28.20
N SER A 234 26.34 10.69 27.55
CA SER A 234 27.34 10.69 26.49
C SER A 234 27.05 9.66 25.39
N PRO A 235 27.62 9.84 24.17
CA PRO A 235 27.54 8.81 23.14
C PRO A 235 28.17 7.47 23.56
N ALA A 236 29.18 7.48 24.44
CA ALA A 236 29.81 6.26 24.95
C ALA A 236 28.83 5.40 25.77
N GLU A 237 27.98 6.03 26.57
CA GLU A 237 26.93 5.35 27.33
C GLU A 237 25.85 4.73 26.43
N LEU A 238 25.61 5.27 25.23
CA LEU A 238 24.68 4.68 24.26
C LEU A 238 25.29 3.49 23.51
N LEU A 239 26.61 3.45 23.37
CA LEU A 239 27.32 2.32 22.77
C LEU A 239 27.49 1.15 23.76
N ALA A 240 27.40 1.43 25.06
CA ALA A 240 27.36 0.38 26.07
C ALA A 240 26.02 -0.37 26.04
N VAL A 241 26.08 -1.69 25.87
CA VAL A 241 24.93 -2.60 25.95
C VAL A 241 24.58 -2.77 27.44
N PRO A 242 23.38 -2.36 27.90
CA PRO A 242 22.98 -2.57 29.27
C PRO A 242 22.78 -4.06 29.55
N SER A 243 23.18 -4.47 30.75
CA SER A 243 22.94 -5.83 31.25
C SER A 243 21.46 -6.10 31.57
N GLU A 244 20.67 -5.04 31.77
CA GLU A 244 19.27 -5.10 32.17
C GLU A 244 18.44 -4.25 31.20
N VAL A 245 17.81 -4.93 30.25
CA VAL A 245 16.83 -4.35 29.33
C VAL A 245 15.55 -5.17 29.44
N THR A 246 14.47 -4.52 29.82
CA THR A 246 13.13 -5.13 29.83
C THR A 246 12.37 -4.75 28.56
N GLY A 247 11.96 -5.77 27.80
CA GLY A 247 11.22 -5.60 26.53
C GLY A 247 12.07 -5.59 25.27
N GLU A 248 11.41 -5.41 24.13
CA GLU A 248 12.07 -5.35 22.82
C GLU A 248 12.66 -3.95 22.60
N ILE A 249 13.97 -3.90 22.41
CA ILE A 249 14.71 -2.69 22.07
C ILE A 249 15.36 -2.86 20.71
N GLN A 250 15.22 -1.82 19.88
CA GLN A 250 15.98 -1.70 18.65
C GLN A 250 17.13 -0.71 18.86
N VAL A 251 18.35 -1.18 18.65
CA VAL A 251 19.56 -0.35 18.62
C VAL A 251 20.01 -0.24 17.17
N THR A 252 20.16 0.99 16.69
CA THR A 252 20.69 1.24 15.36
C THR A 252 21.99 2.02 15.45
N ILE A 253 23.03 1.51 14.81
CA ILE A 253 24.33 2.16 14.65
C ILE A 253 24.67 2.13 13.18
N GLY A 254 25.00 3.28 12.61
CA GLY A 254 25.43 3.32 11.22
C GLY A 254 25.51 4.72 10.65
N GLU A 255 25.93 4.77 9.40
CA GLU A 255 25.90 5.97 8.57
C GLU A 255 24.59 6.05 7.80
N ARG A 256 23.96 7.22 7.81
CA ARG A 256 22.70 7.54 7.14
C ARG A 256 22.76 8.94 6.55
N TRP A 257 21.81 9.28 5.69
CA TRP A 257 21.55 10.67 5.35
C TRP A 257 20.86 11.35 6.51
N ALA A 258 21.14 12.64 6.75
CA ALA A 258 20.51 13.38 7.82
C ALA A 258 18.97 13.36 7.74
N GLY A 259 18.41 13.44 6.54
CA GLY A 259 16.96 13.39 6.30
C GLY A 259 16.31 12.08 6.76
N ASP A 260 17.05 10.97 6.70
CA ASP A 260 16.60 9.63 7.11
C ASP A 260 16.69 9.41 8.62
N LEU A 261 17.37 10.29 9.35
CA LEU A 261 17.42 10.20 10.81
C LEU A 261 16.10 10.66 11.42
N PRO A 262 15.65 9.99 12.50
CA PRO A 262 14.47 10.43 13.23
C PRO A 262 14.76 11.78 13.92
N GLU A 263 13.77 12.66 13.99
CA GLU A 263 13.84 13.80 14.90
C GLU A 263 13.85 13.30 16.36
N PRO A 264 14.65 13.91 17.26
CA PRO A 264 15.48 15.11 17.07
C PRO A 264 16.93 14.88 16.56
N LEU A 265 17.34 13.64 16.27
CA LEU A 265 18.73 13.33 15.85
C LEU A 265 19.13 14.00 14.55
N ARG A 266 18.17 14.20 13.65
CA ARG A 266 18.36 14.86 12.35
C ARG A 266 19.15 16.17 12.47
N ASP A 267 18.85 16.99 13.47
CA ASP A 267 19.40 18.34 13.62
C ASP A 267 20.48 18.43 14.72
N ALA A 268 20.75 17.32 15.40
CA ALA A 268 21.74 17.28 16.47
C ALA A 268 23.18 17.47 15.93
N ALA A 269 23.97 18.25 16.68
CA ALA A 269 25.39 18.42 16.43
C ALA A 269 26.18 17.16 16.87
N PRO A 270 27.32 16.86 16.24
CA PRO A 270 28.19 15.77 16.68
C PRO A 270 28.55 15.86 18.17
N GLY A 271 28.53 14.71 18.85
CA GLY A 271 28.75 14.58 20.29
C GLY A 271 27.52 14.88 21.15
N THR A 272 26.45 15.45 20.58
CA THR A 272 25.23 15.77 21.33
C THR A 272 24.37 14.54 21.51
N VAL A 273 24.02 14.23 22.76
CA VAL A 273 22.97 13.26 23.08
C VAL A 273 21.62 13.97 23.07
N VAL A 274 20.64 13.34 22.42
CA VAL A 274 19.27 13.80 22.37
C VAL A 274 18.32 12.73 22.91
N GLY A 275 17.21 13.19 23.50
CA GLY A 275 16.23 12.33 24.16
C GLY A 275 16.52 12.08 25.64
N PRO A 276 15.69 11.27 26.30
CA PRO A 276 14.58 10.48 25.74
C PRO A 276 13.44 11.36 25.23
N VAL A 277 13.01 11.14 23.98
CA VAL A 277 11.81 11.77 23.39
C VAL A 277 10.80 10.68 23.07
N GLU A 278 9.55 10.89 23.46
CA GLU A 278 8.46 9.97 23.13
C GLU A 278 8.03 10.12 21.67
N ARG A 279 7.96 9.01 20.93
CA ARG A 279 7.49 8.91 19.54
C ARG A 279 6.73 7.60 19.35
N GLU A 280 5.48 7.70 18.89
CA GLU A 280 4.66 6.53 18.52
C GLU A 280 4.56 5.46 19.64
N GLY A 281 4.47 5.91 20.90
CA GLY A 281 4.40 5.03 22.07
C GLY A 281 5.74 4.36 22.46
N ARG A 282 6.86 4.81 21.88
CA ARG A 282 8.22 4.39 22.23
C ARG A 282 9.08 5.61 22.58
N PHE A 283 10.13 5.41 23.36
CA PHE A 283 11.14 6.42 23.64
C PHE A 283 12.33 6.25 22.71
N LEU A 284 12.80 7.39 22.19
CA LEU A 284 14.02 7.49 21.40
C LEU A 284 15.09 8.26 22.17
N THR A 285 16.26 7.66 22.30
CA THR A 285 17.47 8.32 22.82
C THR A 285 18.64 8.00 21.89
N GLY A 286 19.40 9.00 21.48
CA GLY A 286 20.52 8.77 20.58
C GLY A 286 21.56 9.88 20.60
N ALA A 287 22.61 9.70 19.82
CA ALA A 287 23.63 10.72 19.60
C ALA A 287 24.16 10.68 18.16
N VAL A 288 24.55 11.85 17.67
CA VAL A 288 25.33 11.98 16.44
C VAL A 288 26.81 11.81 16.79
N LEU A 289 27.47 10.87 16.13
CA LEU A 289 28.90 10.58 16.32
C LEU A 289 29.76 11.42 15.39
N ASP A 290 29.34 11.55 14.13
CA ASP A 290 30.04 12.31 13.10
C ASP A 290 29.04 12.85 12.07
N ARG A 291 29.36 13.99 11.45
CA ARG A 291 28.55 14.60 10.38
C ARG A 291 29.47 15.17 9.30
N ARG A 292 29.26 14.73 8.06
CA ARG A 292 30.00 15.20 6.89
C ARG A 292 29.04 15.92 5.93
N PRO A 293 29.33 17.17 5.52
CA PRO A 293 28.47 17.92 4.62
C PRO A 293 28.23 17.21 3.28
N ALA A 294 27.02 17.35 2.75
CA ALA A 294 26.65 16.83 1.44
C ALA A 294 27.52 17.40 0.31
N LYS A 295 27.98 16.51 -0.59
CA LYS A 295 28.73 16.87 -1.81
C LYS A 295 27.90 16.57 -3.05
N ASP A 296 28.26 17.17 -4.16
CA ASP A 296 27.56 16.99 -5.44
C ASP A 296 28.10 15.74 -6.16
N ASP A 297 28.24 14.64 -5.42
CA ASP A 297 28.67 13.34 -5.95
C ASP A 297 27.47 12.52 -6.45
N ALA A 298 27.75 11.49 -7.25
CA ALA A 298 26.71 10.68 -7.88
C ALA A 298 25.76 10.01 -6.88
N GLU A 299 26.25 9.61 -5.70
CA GLU A 299 25.43 8.93 -4.69
C GLU A 299 24.49 9.92 -4.01
N THR A 300 25.01 11.09 -3.64
CA THR A 300 24.23 12.19 -3.05
C THR A 300 23.17 12.71 -4.03
N LEU A 301 23.52 12.89 -5.30
CA LEU A 301 22.58 13.28 -6.35
C LEU A 301 21.50 12.23 -6.56
N ALA A 302 21.84 10.94 -6.55
CA ALA A 302 20.85 9.87 -6.65
C ALA A 302 19.88 9.86 -5.44
N ALA A 303 20.40 10.11 -4.23
CA ALA A 303 19.55 10.24 -3.03
C ALA A 303 18.63 11.46 -3.12
N ALA A 304 19.15 12.61 -3.55
CA ALA A 304 18.37 13.83 -3.75
C ALA A 304 17.31 13.66 -4.82
N GLY A 305 17.63 13.00 -5.93
CA GLY A 305 16.68 12.68 -6.99
C GLY A 305 15.51 11.82 -6.50
N ARG A 306 15.78 10.78 -5.70
CA ARG A 306 14.72 9.94 -5.11
C ARG A 306 13.80 10.72 -4.18
N ALA A 307 14.37 11.57 -3.31
CA ALA A 307 13.57 12.42 -2.42
C ALA A 307 12.73 13.43 -3.21
N ALA A 308 13.34 14.08 -4.21
CA ALA A 308 12.65 15.03 -5.07
C ALA A 308 11.51 14.38 -5.87
N PHE A 309 11.71 13.15 -6.33
CA PHE A 309 10.68 12.38 -7.03
C PHE A 309 9.52 12.00 -6.10
N ALA A 310 9.78 11.68 -4.83
CA ALA A 310 8.72 11.43 -3.85
C ALA A 310 7.88 12.69 -3.58
N ASP A 311 8.52 13.86 -3.43
CA ASP A 311 7.83 15.14 -3.28
C ASP A 311 7.03 15.49 -4.55
N TRP A 312 7.61 15.25 -5.72
CA TRP A 312 6.93 15.42 -7.00
C TRP A 312 5.70 14.51 -7.14
N LEU A 313 5.81 13.23 -6.77
CA LEU A 313 4.68 12.29 -6.76
C LEU A 313 3.58 12.76 -5.81
N THR A 314 3.95 13.19 -4.61
CA THR A 314 3.00 13.72 -3.62
C THR A 314 2.23 14.91 -4.20
N GLU A 315 2.92 15.85 -4.84
CA GLU A 315 2.27 17.01 -5.46
C GLU A 315 1.40 16.62 -6.66
N ARG A 316 1.85 15.69 -7.52
CA ARG A 316 1.03 15.19 -8.63
C ARG A 316 -0.22 14.49 -8.13
N ARG A 317 -0.12 13.66 -7.09
CA ARG A 317 -1.24 12.98 -6.44
C ARG A 317 -2.28 13.98 -5.93
N ARG A 318 -1.85 15.07 -5.28
CA ARG A 318 -2.75 16.13 -4.77
C ARG A 318 -3.53 16.85 -5.87
N ARG A 319 -3.01 16.85 -7.11
CA ARG A 319 -3.63 17.51 -8.26
C ARG A 319 -4.44 16.56 -9.15
N ALA A 320 -4.26 15.25 -9.00
CA ALA A 320 -4.90 14.25 -9.85
C ALA A 320 -6.40 14.11 -9.51
N SER A 321 -7.22 13.87 -10.53
CA SER A 321 -8.62 13.49 -10.35
C SER A 321 -8.70 11.99 -10.09
N VAL A 322 -9.01 11.59 -8.85
CA VAL A 322 -9.07 10.18 -8.44
C VAL A 322 -10.52 9.76 -8.20
N GLU A 323 -10.98 8.74 -8.93
CA GLU A 323 -12.30 8.15 -8.79
C GLU A 323 -12.18 6.64 -8.55
N TRP A 324 -12.71 6.15 -7.43
CA TRP A 324 -12.73 4.73 -7.10
C TRP A 324 -14.06 4.10 -7.50
N HIS A 325 -14.01 2.97 -8.21
CA HIS A 325 -15.18 2.36 -8.88
C HIS A 325 -15.80 1.17 -8.12
N TRP A 326 -15.40 1.00 -6.86
CA TRP A 326 -15.96 0.02 -5.92
C TRP A 326 -16.99 0.67 -4.98
N LEU A 327 -18.16 1.02 -5.53
CA LEU A 327 -19.35 1.41 -4.76
C LEU A 327 -20.56 0.67 -5.29
#